data_AF-H2Y374-F1
#
_entry.id   AF-H2Y374-F1
#
_cell.length_a   1.000
_cell.length_b   1.000
_cell.length_c   1.000
_cell.angle_alpha   90.00
_cell.angle_beta   90.00
_cell.angle_gamma   90.00
#
_symmetry.space_group_name_H-M   'P 1'
#
loop_
_entity.id
_entity.type
_entity.pdbx_description
1 polymer ?
#
loop_
_entity_poly.entity_id
_entity_poly.type
_entity_poly.pdbx_seq_one_letter_code
_entity_poly.pdbx_strand_id
1 'polypeptide(L)'
;MMRRVNIISEDEGGISTEHLLGLYKFCPEPELKTLYEKEMERKEEFSKEDRFMMELCQIPRLNVRLEIATITRELPQEIEDLQPAVDHALDSLNEVMNSKYLERLLAYILAVANQINCSNSKGTVKGIRLSSLQKTCVMRTNDRKQTLLQVVLRIVEKNEPELLQLPEELKSVSKSHAYSTKGLLAEIDSKFVYF
;
A
#
# COMPACT_ATOMS: atom_id res chain seq x y z
N MET A 1 33.33 21.34 20.56
CA MET A 1 32.18 20.77 21.30
C MET A 1 30.95 20.89 20.41
N MET A 2 30.63 19.85 19.63
CA MET A 2 29.47 19.83 18.73
C MET A 2 28.20 19.77 19.58
N ARG A 3 27.45 20.89 19.67
CA ARG A 3 26.09 20.87 20.19
C ARG A 3 25.25 20.06 19.20
N ARG A 4 24.93 18.82 19.59
CA ARG A 4 23.97 17.97 18.89
C ARG A 4 22.66 18.74 18.81
N VAL A 5 22.04 18.77 17.64
CA VAL A 5 20.65 19.20 17.50
C VAL A 5 19.79 18.11 18.12
N ASN A 6 19.70 18.11 19.46
CA ASN A 6 18.78 17.27 20.26
C ASN A 6 17.39 17.92 20.33
N ILE A 7 16.96 18.57 19.27
CA ILE A 7 15.68 19.30 19.22
C ILE A 7 14.88 18.69 18.06
N ILE A 8 14.86 17.35 18.01
CA ILE A 8 14.09 16.56 17.03
C ILE A 8 12.74 16.17 17.64
N SER A 9 12.56 16.27 18.95
CA SER A 9 11.32 15.85 19.61
C SER A 9 10.64 17.03 20.30
N GLU A 10 9.36 17.28 20.00
CA GLU A 10 8.58 18.43 20.52
C GLU A 10 8.51 18.45 22.05
N ASP A 11 8.43 17.28 22.67
CA ASP A 11 8.44 17.03 24.11
C ASP A 11 9.76 17.43 24.82
N GLU A 12 10.88 17.51 24.09
CA GLU A 12 12.17 17.98 24.61
C GLU A 12 12.38 19.49 24.43
N GLY A 13 11.32 20.25 24.11
CA GLY A 13 11.43 21.67 23.71
C GLY A 13 11.77 21.82 22.22
N GLY A 14 11.40 20.80 21.44
CA GLY A 14 11.54 20.66 19.99
C GLY A 14 10.91 21.76 19.16
N ILE A 15 11.42 21.96 17.94
CA ILE A 15 10.69 22.68 16.88
C ILE A 15 9.52 21.78 16.43
N SER A 16 8.31 22.29 16.22
CA SER A 16 7.18 21.45 15.78
C SER A 16 7.27 21.06 14.30
N THR A 17 6.51 20.05 13.86
CA THR A 17 6.47 19.69 12.42
C THR A 17 5.95 20.86 11.57
N GLU A 18 4.96 21.60 12.06
CA GLU A 18 4.49 22.84 11.40
C GLU A 18 5.59 23.91 11.29
N HIS A 19 6.40 24.06 12.34
CA HIS A 19 7.54 24.98 12.30
C HIS A 19 8.63 24.51 11.35
N LEU A 20 8.89 23.19 11.24
CA LEU A 20 9.85 22.64 10.26
C LEU A 20 9.40 22.92 8.83
N LEU A 21 8.12 22.68 8.51
CA LEU A 21 7.54 22.98 7.20
C LEU A 21 7.57 24.48 6.90
N GLY A 22 7.30 25.31 7.90
CA GLY A 22 7.45 26.75 7.81
C GLY A 22 8.89 27.15 7.46
N LEU A 23 9.87 26.68 8.23
CA LEU A 23 11.29 26.95 8.00
C LEU A 23 11.76 26.48 6.62
N TYR A 24 11.26 25.33 6.16
CA TYR A 24 11.58 24.81 4.83
C TYR A 24 11.04 25.73 3.73
N LYS A 25 9.80 26.22 3.88
CA LYS A 25 9.18 27.16 2.93
C LYS A 25 9.88 28.52 2.89
N PHE A 26 10.44 28.97 4.01
CA PHE A 26 11.16 30.24 4.12
C PHE A 26 12.68 30.09 3.96
N CYS A 27 13.16 28.93 3.51
CA CYS A 27 14.58 28.73 3.30
C CYS A 27 15.08 29.66 2.18
N PRO A 28 16.09 30.51 2.42
CA PRO A 28 16.51 31.52 1.46
C PRO A 28 17.07 30.88 0.18
N GLU A 29 16.69 31.43 -0.96
CA GLU A 29 17.23 31.04 -2.26
C GLU A 29 18.76 31.29 -2.32
N PRO A 30 19.51 30.57 -3.19
CA PRO A 30 20.96 30.68 -3.25
C PRO A 30 21.50 32.11 -3.44
N GLU A 31 20.78 32.91 -4.22
CA GLU A 31 21.12 34.31 -4.50
C GLU A 31 20.97 35.18 -3.25
N LEU A 32 19.82 35.04 -2.56
CA LEU A 32 19.52 35.76 -1.33
C LEU A 32 20.46 35.34 -0.18
N LYS A 33 20.80 34.06 -0.12
CA LYS A 33 21.81 33.54 0.82
C LYS A 33 23.16 34.22 0.63
N THR A 34 23.62 34.34 -0.62
CA THR A 34 24.89 35.01 -0.96
C THR A 34 24.88 36.48 -0.56
N LEU A 35 23.73 37.16 -0.70
CA LEU A 35 23.57 38.55 -0.28
C LEU A 35 23.66 38.67 1.25
N TYR A 36 22.91 37.86 1.98
CA TYR A 36 22.92 37.87 3.45
C TYR A 36 24.28 37.51 4.05
N GLU A 37 25.04 36.61 3.41
CA GLU A 37 26.41 36.27 3.82
C GLU A 37 27.37 37.46 3.69
N LYS A 38 27.18 38.35 2.70
CA LYS A 38 28.02 39.55 2.51
C LYS A 38 27.72 40.67 3.50
N GLU A 39 26.45 40.84 3.86
CA GLU A 39 26.01 41.90 4.76
C GLU A 39 26.02 41.47 6.25
N MET A 40 26.55 40.29 6.56
CA MET A 40 26.61 39.71 7.91
C MET A 40 27.17 40.64 8.99
N GLU A 41 28.20 41.40 8.65
CA GLU A 41 28.86 42.31 9.59
C GLU A 41 27.94 43.45 10.04
N ARG A 42 26.94 43.79 9.22
CA ARG A 42 25.96 44.86 9.47
C ARG A 42 24.62 44.33 9.95
N LYS A 43 24.57 43.06 10.40
CA LYS A 43 23.33 42.39 10.84
C LYS A 43 22.46 43.25 11.77
N GLU A 44 23.03 44.01 12.70
CA GLU A 44 22.27 44.83 13.65
C GLU A 44 21.50 46.00 13.02
N GLU A 45 21.87 46.41 11.81
CA GLU A 45 21.21 47.50 11.06
C GLU A 45 19.93 47.04 10.34
N PHE A 46 19.71 45.72 10.25
CA PHE A 46 18.57 45.13 9.54
C PHE A 46 17.35 44.87 10.44
N SER A 47 16.22 44.64 9.79
CA SER A 47 14.95 44.27 10.43
C SER A 47 15.06 42.97 11.25
N LYS A 48 14.08 42.66 12.10
CA LYS A 48 14.12 41.40 12.87
C LYS A 48 14.01 40.18 11.95
N GLU A 49 13.27 40.33 10.87
CA GLU A 49 12.99 39.34 9.84
C GLU A 49 14.26 39.03 9.04
N ASP A 50 14.97 40.06 8.58
CA ASP A 50 16.25 39.90 7.87
C ASP A 50 17.31 39.28 8.78
N ARG A 51 17.40 39.73 10.03
CA ARG A 51 18.33 39.15 11.00
C ARG A 51 18.08 37.67 11.24
N PHE A 52 16.82 37.25 11.23
CA PHE A 52 16.45 35.84 11.34
C PHE A 52 16.88 35.05 10.10
N MET A 53 16.63 35.58 8.90
CA MET A 53 17.05 34.94 7.64
C MET A 53 18.57 34.84 7.54
N MET A 54 19.31 35.87 7.96
CA MET A 54 20.77 35.86 8.04
C MET A 54 21.29 34.74 8.97
N GLU A 55 20.66 34.54 10.13
CA GLU A 55 21.00 33.43 11.04
C GLU A 55 20.72 32.06 10.42
N LEU A 56 19.60 31.90 9.70
CA LEU A 56 19.31 30.68 8.96
C LEU A 56 20.38 30.38 7.89
N CYS A 57 20.89 31.40 7.19
CA CYS A 57 21.97 31.24 6.21
C CYS A 57 23.26 30.66 6.81
N GLN A 58 23.56 30.96 8.08
CA GLN A 58 24.74 30.40 8.76
C GLN A 58 24.64 28.89 8.99
N ILE A 59 23.43 28.32 8.97
CA ILE A 59 23.24 26.90 9.22
C ILE A 59 23.68 26.11 7.98
N PRO A 60 24.73 25.29 8.08
CA PRO A 60 25.24 24.55 6.93
C PRO A 60 24.23 23.49 6.50
N ARG A 61 23.89 23.48 5.20
CA ARG A 61 22.94 22.54 4.59
C ARG A 61 21.57 22.54 5.29
N LEU A 62 21.08 23.73 5.66
CA LEU A 62 19.81 23.90 6.36
C LEU A 62 18.66 23.15 5.68
N ASN A 63 18.51 23.30 4.36
CA ASN A 63 17.50 22.61 3.56
C ASN A 63 17.50 21.08 3.79
N VAL A 64 18.67 20.45 3.66
CA VAL A 64 18.83 18.99 3.87
C VAL A 64 18.56 18.59 5.31
N ARG A 65 18.98 19.42 6.28
CA ARG A 65 18.73 19.15 7.70
C ARG A 65 17.26 19.22 8.06
N LEU A 66 16.53 20.19 7.52
CA LEU A 66 15.08 20.33 7.71
C LEU A 66 14.35 19.17 7.06
N GLU A 67 14.72 18.81 5.83
CA GLU A 67 14.14 17.66 5.11
C GLU A 67 14.35 16.35 5.88
N ILE A 68 15.58 16.05 6.33
CA ILE A 68 15.86 14.87 7.15
C ILE A 68 15.07 14.90 8.46
N ALA A 69 14.96 16.06 9.12
CA ALA A 69 14.21 16.18 10.36
C ALA A 69 12.71 15.89 10.17
N THR A 70 12.12 16.38 9.07
CA THR A 70 10.74 16.08 8.69
C THR A 70 10.56 14.58 8.39
N ILE A 71 11.39 14.00 7.52
CA ILE A 71 11.33 12.58 7.17
C ILE A 71 11.48 11.69 8.41
N THR A 72 12.44 12.00 9.30
CA THR A 72 12.67 11.22 10.52
C THR A 72 11.46 11.18 11.45
N ARG A 73 10.60 12.21 11.40
CA ARG A 73 9.38 12.29 12.22
C ARG A 73 8.17 11.65 11.58
N GLU A 74 7.97 11.88 10.28
CA GLU A 74 6.76 11.44 9.58
C GLU A 74 6.87 9.96 9.19
N LEU A 75 8.05 9.52 8.75
CA LEU A 75 8.25 8.18 8.20
C LEU A 75 7.79 7.03 9.11
N PRO A 76 8.04 7.03 10.44
CA PRO A 76 7.57 5.96 11.31
C PRO A 76 6.04 5.80 11.30
N GLN A 77 5.31 6.91 11.40
CA GLN A 77 3.84 6.88 11.36
C GLN A 77 3.33 6.45 9.99
N GLU A 78 3.95 6.93 8.91
CA GLU A 78 3.57 6.54 7.56
C GLU A 78 3.79 5.05 7.29
N ILE A 79 4.87 4.47 7.82
CA ILE A 79 5.10 3.01 7.77
C ILE A 79 4.01 2.29 8.57
N GLU A 80 3.69 2.74 9.77
CA GLU A 80 2.62 2.16 10.59
C GLU A 80 1.25 2.23 9.92
N ASP A 81 0.96 3.30 9.18
CA ASP A 81 -0.30 3.48 8.45
C ASP A 81 -0.38 2.57 7.21
N LEU A 82 0.75 2.32 6.54
CA LEU A 82 0.85 1.46 5.36
C LEU A 82 0.90 -0.04 5.68
N GLN A 83 1.51 -0.40 6.82
CA GLN A 83 1.77 -1.78 7.22
C GLN A 83 0.52 -2.69 7.15
N PRO A 84 -0.66 -2.29 7.68
CA PRO A 84 -1.85 -3.13 7.63
C PRO A 84 -2.32 -3.47 6.22
N ALA A 85 -2.15 -2.55 5.28
CA ALA A 85 -2.55 -2.77 3.89
C ALA A 85 -1.62 -3.76 3.18
N VAL A 86 -0.31 -3.69 3.48
CA VAL A 86 0.69 -4.63 2.97
C VAL A 86 0.46 -6.02 3.56
N ASP A 87 0.30 -6.12 4.88
CA ASP A 87 0.06 -7.39 5.58
C ASP A 87 -1.22 -8.05 5.07
N HIS A 88 -2.29 -7.27 4.91
CA HIS A 88 -3.54 -7.78 4.37
C HIS A 88 -3.42 -8.33 2.94
N ALA A 89 -2.63 -7.66 2.09
CA ALA A 89 -2.37 -8.13 0.73
C ALA A 89 -1.55 -9.44 0.74
N LEU A 90 -0.54 -9.53 1.60
CA LEU A 90 0.27 -10.74 1.76
C LEU A 90 -0.57 -11.91 2.30
N ASP A 91 -1.41 -11.66 3.31
CA ASP A 91 -2.31 -12.66 3.88
C ASP A 91 -3.30 -13.17 2.82
N SER A 92 -3.91 -12.27 2.05
CA SER A 92 -4.82 -12.64 0.96
C SER A 92 -4.14 -13.49 -0.11
N LEU A 93 -2.89 -13.16 -0.48
CA LEU A 93 -2.10 -13.95 -1.42
C LEU A 93 -1.75 -15.33 -0.84
N ASN A 94 -1.33 -15.38 0.43
CA ASN A 94 -1.00 -16.63 1.11
C ASN A 94 -2.22 -17.56 1.23
N GLU A 95 -3.40 -17.02 1.57
CA GLU A 95 -4.66 -17.76 1.60
C GLU A 95 -4.96 -18.38 0.23
N VAL A 96 -4.90 -17.59 -0.86
CA VAL A 96 -5.17 -18.09 -2.22
C VAL A 96 -4.14 -19.14 -2.67
N MET A 97 -2.85 -18.91 -2.42
CA MET A 97 -1.77 -19.78 -2.90
C MET A 97 -1.69 -21.10 -2.14
N ASN A 98 -2.10 -21.13 -0.87
CA ASN A 98 -1.98 -22.32 -0.02
C ASN A 98 -3.32 -23.00 0.27
N SER A 99 -4.45 -22.43 -0.20
CA SER A 99 -5.78 -23.01 0.02
C SER A 99 -5.95 -24.33 -0.74
N LYS A 100 -6.01 -25.42 0.04
CA LYS A 100 -6.32 -26.75 -0.49
C LYS A 100 -7.79 -26.84 -0.89
N TYR A 101 -8.68 -26.11 -0.21
CA TYR A 101 -10.10 -26.13 -0.56
C TYR A 101 -10.35 -25.45 -1.91
N LEU A 102 -9.63 -24.37 -2.22
CA LEU A 102 -9.70 -23.70 -3.52
C LEU A 102 -9.21 -24.64 -4.62
N GLU A 103 -8.04 -25.26 -4.44
CA GLU A 103 -7.51 -26.24 -5.40
C GLU A 103 -8.52 -27.36 -5.67
N ARG A 104 -9.09 -27.92 -4.62
CA ARG A 104 -10.05 -29.03 -4.71
C ARG A 104 -11.36 -28.61 -5.36
N LEU A 105 -11.89 -27.44 -5.01
CA LEU A 105 -13.09 -26.89 -5.63
C LEU A 105 -12.88 -26.63 -7.12
N LEU A 106 -11.72 -26.08 -7.51
CA LEU A 106 -11.36 -25.88 -8.92
C LEU A 106 -11.30 -27.20 -9.69
N ALA A 107 -10.82 -28.28 -9.07
CA ALA A 107 -10.83 -29.62 -9.66
C ALA A 107 -12.26 -30.14 -9.87
N TYR A 108 -13.18 -29.94 -8.91
CA TYR A 108 -14.60 -30.28 -9.09
C TYR A 108 -15.23 -29.50 -10.24
N ILE A 109 -15.01 -28.18 -10.29
CA ILE A 109 -15.52 -27.33 -11.37
C ILE A 109 -14.98 -27.83 -12.71
N LEU A 110 -13.69 -28.18 -12.80
CA LEU A 110 -13.07 -28.68 -14.02
C LEU A 110 -13.67 -30.02 -14.46
N ALA A 111 -13.87 -30.95 -13.53
CA ALA A 111 -14.47 -32.24 -13.82
C ALA A 111 -15.90 -32.10 -14.37
N VAL A 112 -16.74 -31.30 -13.70
CA VAL A 112 -18.13 -31.09 -14.13
C VAL A 112 -18.20 -30.31 -15.44
N ALA A 113 -17.38 -29.26 -15.60
CA ALA A 113 -17.31 -28.50 -16.84
C ALA A 113 -16.85 -29.36 -18.02
N ASN A 114 -15.88 -30.26 -17.82
CA ASN A 114 -15.44 -31.20 -18.85
C ASN A 114 -16.53 -32.19 -19.23
N GLN A 115 -17.31 -32.72 -18.28
CA GLN A 115 -18.44 -33.59 -18.61
C GLN A 115 -19.47 -32.87 -19.49
N ILE A 116 -19.81 -31.63 -19.14
CA ILE A 116 -20.74 -30.82 -19.95
C ILE A 116 -20.15 -30.52 -21.33
N ASN A 117 -18.86 -30.21 -21.44
CA ASN A 117 -18.21 -29.88 -22.72
C ASN A 117 -17.98 -31.11 -23.63
N CYS A 118 -17.76 -32.29 -23.06
CA CYS A 118 -17.68 -33.54 -23.81
C CYS A 118 -18.99 -33.85 -24.54
N SER A 119 -20.15 -33.55 -23.95
CA SER A 119 -21.46 -33.70 -24.64
C SER A 119 -21.66 -32.73 -25.81
N ASN A 120 -20.85 -31.67 -25.91
CA ASN A 120 -20.95 -30.63 -26.93
C ASN A 120 -19.76 -30.64 -27.93
N SER A 121 -19.00 -31.74 -28.01
CA SER A 121 -17.87 -31.91 -28.95
C SER A 121 -16.73 -30.89 -28.79
N LYS A 122 -16.63 -30.18 -27.66
CA LYS A 122 -15.61 -29.14 -27.42
C LYS A 122 -14.30 -29.68 -26.85
N GLY A 123 -14.17 -31.00 -26.70
CA GLY A 123 -13.00 -31.66 -26.13
C GLY A 123 -12.84 -31.46 -24.62
N THR A 124 -11.82 -32.10 -24.07
CA THR A 124 -11.47 -32.05 -22.64
C THR A 124 -10.40 -30.98 -22.40
N VAL A 125 -10.60 -30.12 -21.41
CA VAL A 125 -9.61 -29.11 -21.01
C VAL A 125 -8.87 -29.54 -19.74
N LYS A 126 -7.60 -29.11 -19.61
CA LYS A 126 -6.73 -29.44 -18.46
C LYS A 126 -6.75 -28.40 -17.33
N GLY A 127 -7.48 -27.29 -17.51
CA GLY A 127 -7.53 -26.22 -16.52
C GLY A 127 -8.58 -25.17 -16.84
N ILE A 128 -8.82 -24.28 -15.88
CA ILE A 128 -9.78 -23.18 -15.97
C ILE A 128 -9.05 -21.88 -15.62
N ARG A 129 -9.32 -20.80 -16.35
CA ARG A 129 -8.89 -19.46 -15.94
C ARG A 129 -9.76 -18.99 -14.77
N LEU A 130 -9.15 -18.42 -13.72
CA LEU A 130 -9.89 -17.86 -12.58
C LEU A 130 -10.95 -16.82 -13.01
N SER A 131 -10.64 -16.00 -14.02
CA SER A 131 -11.60 -15.04 -14.59
C SER A 131 -12.85 -15.68 -15.20
N SER A 132 -12.82 -16.98 -15.49
CA SER A 132 -13.98 -17.73 -15.99
C SER A 132 -14.85 -18.30 -14.87
N LEU A 133 -14.45 -18.21 -13.60
CA LEU A 133 -15.27 -18.68 -12.48
C LEU A 133 -16.60 -17.93 -12.39
N GLN A 134 -16.64 -16.63 -12.72
CA GLN A 134 -17.88 -15.86 -12.79
C GLN A 134 -18.89 -16.47 -13.78
N LYS A 135 -18.42 -17.14 -14.83
CA LYS A 135 -19.29 -17.80 -15.82
C LYS A 135 -19.96 -19.06 -15.25
N THR A 136 -19.40 -19.68 -14.22
CA THR A 136 -19.98 -20.88 -13.58
C THR A 136 -21.32 -20.58 -12.89
N CYS A 137 -21.53 -19.33 -12.48
CA CYS A 137 -22.80 -18.85 -11.92
C CYS A 137 -23.90 -18.70 -12.99
N VAL A 138 -23.54 -18.57 -14.27
CA VAL A 138 -24.48 -18.27 -15.36
C VAL A 138 -24.67 -19.47 -16.29
N MET A 139 -23.64 -20.30 -16.45
CA MET A 139 -23.69 -21.52 -17.26
C MET A 139 -24.67 -22.52 -16.65
N ARG A 140 -25.74 -22.83 -17.38
CA ARG A 140 -26.80 -23.75 -16.92
C ARG A 140 -26.67 -25.14 -17.52
N THR A 141 -27.25 -26.10 -16.84
CA THR A 141 -27.50 -27.47 -17.32
C THR A 141 -28.39 -27.46 -18.57
N ASN A 142 -28.40 -28.56 -19.34
CA ASN A 142 -29.20 -28.68 -20.57
C ASN A 142 -30.71 -28.48 -20.31
N ASP A 143 -31.21 -28.90 -19.16
CA ASP A 143 -32.60 -28.69 -18.72
C ASP A 143 -32.87 -27.28 -18.14
N ARG A 144 -31.84 -26.42 -18.11
CA ARG A 144 -31.84 -25.03 -17.60
C ARG A 144 -32.30 -24.85 -16.14
N LYS A 145 -32.43 -25.94 -15.38
CA LYS A 145 -32.90 -25.90 -13.99
C LYS A 145 -31.85 -25.40 -13.02
N GLN A 146 -30.57 -25.63 -13.32
CA GLN A 146 -29.48 -25.42 -12.38
C GLN A 146 -28.26 -24.83 -13.06
N THR A 147 -27.44 -24.09 -12.31
CA THR A 147 -26.15 -23.57 -12.77
C THR A 147 -25.04 -24.59 -12.53
N LEU A 148 -23.92 -24.45 -13.25
CA LEU A 148 -22.73 -25.27 -13.05
C LEU A 148 -22.26 -25.21 -11.59
N LEU A 149 -22.24 -24.00 -11.00
CA LEU A 149 -21.89 -23.84 -9.59
C LEU A 149 -22.87 -24.58 -8.66
N GLN A 150 -24.18 -24.51 -8.90
CA GLN A 150 -25.17 -25.23 -8.11
C GLN A 150 -25.06 -26.75 -8.22
N VAL A 151 -24.59 -27.27 -9.35
CA VAL A 151 -24.31 -28.71 -9.52
C VAL A 151 -23.06 -29.09 -8.73
N VAL A 152 -22.00 -28.30 -8.85
CA VAL A 152 -20.75 -28.51 -8.10
C VAL A 152 -20.99 -28.48 -6.60
N LEU A 153 -21.70 -27.48 -6.08
CA LEU A 153 -22.00 -27.36 -4.65
C LEU A 153 -22.74 -28.58 -4.11
N ARG A 154 -23.72 -29.12 -4.84
CA ARG A 154 -24.42 -30.36 -4.42
C ARG A 154 -23.53 -31.60 -4.43
N ILE A 155 -22.58 -31.67 -5.35
CA ILE A 155 -21.59 -32.76 -5.39
C ILE A 155 -20.63 -32.62 -4.20
N VAL A 156 -20.19 -31.40 -3.91
CA VAL A 156 -19.31 -31.08 -2.78
C VAL A 156 -20.00 -31.38 -1.45
N GLU A 157 -21.23 -30.89 -1.23
CA GLU A 157 -22.05 -31.16 -0.04
C GLU A 157 -22.18 -32.66 0.27
N LYS A 158 -22.24 -33.49 -0.79
CA LYS A 158 -22.40 -34.94 -0.63
C LYS A 158 -21.07 -35.67 -0.39
N ASN A 159 -19.97 -35.23 -1.00
CA ASN A 159 -18.73 -35.99 -1.03
C ASN A 159 -17.61 -35.41 -0.15
N GLU A 160 -17.55 -34.09 0.01
CA GLU A 160 -16.45 -33.37 0.68
C GLU A 160 -16.99 -32.04 1.28
N PRO A 161 -17.96 -32.10 2.23
CA PRO A 161 -18.68 -30.93 2.75
C PRO A 161 -17.79 -29.89 3.45
N GLU A 162 -16.62 -30.28 3.93
CA GLU A 162 -15.59 -29.40 4.49
C GLU A 162 -15.17 -28.28 3.52
N LEU A 163 -15.22 -28.53 2.20
CA LEU A 163 -14.89 -27.52 1.20
C LEU A 163 -15.85 -26.32 1.20
N LEU A 164 -17.02 -26.45 1.82
CA LEU A 164 -17.96 -25.33 1.98
C LEU A 164 -17.45 -24.27 2.96
N GLN A 165 -16.39 -24.57 3.73
CA GLN A 165 -15.70 -23.62 4.59
C GLN A 165 -14.69 -22.74 3.83
N LEU A 166 -14.59 -22.88 2.50
CA LEU A 166 -13.72 -22.05 1.66
C LEU A 166 -13.85 -20.53 1.92
N PRO A 167 -15.04 -19.94 2.15
CA PRO A 167 -15.14 -18.52 2.47
C PRO A 167 -14.40 -18.11 3.76
N GLU A 168 -14.30 -19.02 4.74
CA GLU A 168 -13.55 -18.79 5.98
C GLU A 168 -12.03 -18.93 5.75
N GLU A 169 -11.62 -19.83 4.87
CA GLU A 169 -10.21 -19.99 4.46
C GLU A 169 -9.70 -18.79 3.64
N LEU A 170 -10.60 -18.15 2.87
CA LEU A 170 -10.31 -16.98 2.03
C LEU A 170 -10.88 -15.67 2.62
N LYS A 171 -10.97 -15.59 3.95
CA LYS A 171 -11.57 -14.45 4.65
C LYS A 171 -10.87 -13.12 4.34
N SER A 172 -9.55 -13.13 4.11
CA SER A 172 -8.79 -11.91 3.81
C SER A 172 -9.09 -11.44 2.40
N VAL A 173 -9.22 -12.36 1.44
CA VAL A 173 -9.62 -12.05 0.06
C VAL A 173 -10.98 -11.35 -0.01
N SER A 174 -11.93 -11.73 0.86
CA SER A 174 -13.25 -11.07 0.88
C SER A 174 -13.19 -9.58 1.25
N LYS A 175 -12.18 -9.19 2.04
CA LYS A 175 -11.93 -7.83 2.52
C LYS A 175 -10.93 -7.05 1.65
N SER A 176 -10.32 -7.70 0.65
CA SER A 176 -9.24 -7.13 -0.17
C SER A 176 -9.69 -5.98 -1.09
N HIS A 177 -11.00 -5.77 -1.26
CA HIS A 177 -11.54 -4.61 -1.99
C HIS A 177 -11.18 -3.26 -1.33
N ALA A 178 -10.77 -3.28 -0.06
CA ALA A 178 -10.39 -2.09 0.68
C ALA A 178 -9.02 -1.52 0.28
N TYR A 179 -8.14 -2.32 -0.34
CA TYR A 179 -6.75 -1.92 -0.62
C TYR A 179 -6.42 -2.02 -2.10
N SER A 180 -6.10 -0.86 -2.70
CA SER A 180 -5.64 -0.79 -4.08
C SER A 180 -4.14 -1.06 -4.12
N THR A 181 -3.71 -2.14 -4.78
CA THR A 181 -2.27 -2.41 -5.01
C THR A 181 -1.59 -1.29 -5.79
N LYS A 182 -2.31 -0.63 -6.72
CA LYS A 182 -1.82 0.56 -7.41
C LYS A 182 -1.69 1.77 -6.48
N GLY A 183 -2.60 1.89 -5.51
CA GLY A 183 -2.56 2.95 -4.50
C GLY A 183 -1.35 2.78 -3.58
N LEU A 184 -1.12 1.56 -3.10
CA LEU A 184 0.04 1.23 -2.26
C LEU A 184 1.36 1.50 -2.99
N LEU A 185 1.48 1.08 -4.25
CA LEU A 185 2.67 1.36 -5.04
C LEU A 185 2.88 2.87 -5.26
N ALA A 186 1.81 3.60 -5.58
CA ALA A 186 1.91 5.05 -5.75
C ALA A 186 2.31 5.77 -4.45
N GLU A 187 1.85 5.30 -3.30
CA GLU A 187 2.20 5.88 -2.00
C GLU A 187 3.64 5.59 -1.61
N ILE A 188 4.12 4.37 -1.89
CA ILE A 188 5.53 3.99 -1.72
C ILE A 188 6.40 4.82 -2.69
N ASP A 189 6.07 4.86 -3.98
CA ASP A 189 6.84 5.60 -4.98
C ASP A 189 6.87 7.10 -4.66
N SER A 190 5.76 7.69 -4.22
CA SER A 190 5.73 9.11 -3.87
C SER A 190 6.59 9.46 -2.65
N LYS A 191 6.84 8.52 -1.74
CA LYS A 191 7.45 8.80 -0.43
C LYS A 191 8.89 8.30 -0.33
N PHE A 192 9.27 7.27 -1.08
CA PHE A 192 10.60 6.67 -1.04
C PHE A 192 11.52 7.04 -2.21
N VAL A 193 11.10 7.94 -3.12
CA VAL A 193 11.93 8.44 -4.25
C VAL A 193 13.24 9.13 -3.82
N TYR A 194 13.39 9.48 -2.55
CA TYR A 194 14.58 10.14 -2.00
C TYR A 194 15.57 9.21 -1.28
N PHE A 195 15.33 7.89 -1.29
CA PHE A 195 16.29 6.86 -0.86
C PHE A 195 16.81 6.04 -2.06
#